data_AF-B8B9H2-F1
#
_entry.id   AF-B8B9H2-F1
#
_cell.length_a   1.000
_cell.length_b   1.000
_cell.length_c   1.000
_cell.angle_alpha   90.00
_cell.angle_beta   90.00
_cell.angle_gamma   90.00
#
_symmetry.space_group_name_H-M   'P 1'
#
loop_
_entity.id
_entity.type
_entity.pdbx_description
1 polymer ?
#
loop_
_entity_poly.entity_id
_entity_poly.type
_entity_poly.pdbx_seq_one_letter_code
_entity_poly.pdbx_strand_id
1 'polypeptide(L)'
;MGMEIIETGNPDAFKQYLQEYENTICGRHPISVFLSMLKHCSTKIKIGFVRYEQSSQCKSMRDSSVSYASAAAKVDTPAEEEKD
;
A
#
# COMPACT_ATOMS: atom_id res chain seq x y z
N MET A 1 -5.73 -6.54 3.34
CA MET A 1 -6.71 -5.42 3.28
C MET A 1 -6.10 -4.09 2.87
N GLY A 2 -5.58 -3.23 3.78
CA GLY A 2 -5.11 -1.89 3.39
C GLY A 2 -3.89 -1.88 2.44
N MET A 3 -2.85 -2.65 2.79
CA MET A 3 -1.65 -2.81 1.95
C MET A 3 -1.98 -3.47 0.60
N GLU A 4 -2.76 -4.55 0.60
CA GLU A 4 -3.24 -5.20 -0.64
C GLU A 4 -4.03 -4.24 -1.54
N ILE A 5 -4.90 -3.39 -0.95
CA ILE A 5 -5.63 -2.36 -1.71
C ILE A 5 -4.65 -1.35 -2.32
N ILE A 6 -3.63 -0.92 -1.58
CA ILE A 6 -2.58 -0.05 -2.13
C ILE A 6 -1.85 -0.73 -3.29
N GLU A 7 -1.58 -2.04 -3.20
CA GLU A 7 -0.94 -2.80 -4.28
C GLU A 7 -1.77 -2.86 -5.57
N THR A 8 -3.10 -2.74 -5.48
CA THR A 8 -3.96 -2.66 -6.68
C THR A 8 -3.81 -1.35 -7.46
N GLY A 9 -3.21 -0.31 -6.87
CA GLY A 9 -3.14 1.01 -7.51
C GLY A 9 -4.47 1.78 -7.52
N ASN A 10 -5.53 1.30 -6.87
CA ASN A 10 -6.87 1.88 -6.96
C ASN A 10 -7.12 2.94 -5.85
N PRO A 11 -7.20 4.25 -6.19
CA PRO A 11 -7.43 5.30 -5.20
C PRO A 11 -8.84 5.26 -4.59
N ASP A 12 -9.85 4.82 -5.33
CA ASP A 12 -11.24 4.78 -4.87
C ASP A 12 -11.43 3.68 -3.82
N ALA A 13 -10.82 2.52 -4.05
CA ALA A 13 -10.79 1.42 -3.08
C ALA A 13 -10.03 1.82 -1.80
N PHE A 14 -8.91 2.54 -1.92
CA PHE A 14 -8.18 3.02 -0.75
C PHE A 14 -8.97 4.07 0.05
N LYS A 15 -9.73 4.94 -0.63
CA LYS A 15 -10.64 5.89 0.02
C LYS A 15 -11.74 5.16 0.79
N GLN A 16 -12.38 4.15 0.19
CA GLN A 16 -13.41 3.35 0.86
C GLN A 16 -12.86 2.65 2.10
N TYR A 17 -11.68 2.05 2.00
CA TYR A 17 -10.98 1.46 3.14
C TYR A 17 -10.75 2.45 4.29
N LEU A 18 -10.28 3.67 4.00
CA LEU A 18 -10.06 4.68 5.03
C LEU A 18 -11.37 5.15 5.70
N GLN A 19 -12.48 5.20 4.94
CA GLN A 19 -13.79 5.58 5.46
C GLN A 19 -14.40 4.49 6.35
N GLU A 20 -14.17 3.21 6.02
CA GLU A 20 -14.73 2.08 6.76
C GLU A 20 -13.95 1.77 8.04
N TYR A 21 -12.61 1.78 7.98
CA TYR A 21 -11.77 1.32 9.08
C TYR A 21 -11.10 2.43 9.89
N GLU A 22 -11.15 3.68 9.40
CA GLU A 22 -10.55 4.86 10.04
C GLU A 22 -9.08 4.65 10.48
N ASN A 23 -8.34 3.81 9.74
CA ASN A 23 -6.98 3.45 10.12
C ASN A 23 -6.07 4.69 10.19
N THR A 24 -5.24 4.79 11.23
CA THR A 24 -4.48 5.99 11.60
C THR A 24 -3.19 6.18 10.78
N ILE A 25 -3.27 5.93 9.48
CA ILE A 25 -2.16 6.06 8.54
C ILE A 25 -1.83 7.55 8.36
N CYS A 26 -0.69 7.99 8.91
CA CYS A 26 -0.24 9.38 8.84
C CYS A 26 0.02 9.87 7.40
N GLY A 27 0.47 8.96 6.52
CA GLY A 27 0.75 9.23 5.11
C GLY A 27 -0.43 9.03 4.15
N ARG A 28 -1.66 8.92 4.64
CA ARG A 28 -2.82 8.57 3.79
C ARG A 28 -3.03 9.52 2.61
N HIS A 29 -2.79 10.83 2.77
CA HIS A 29 -2.97 11.80 1.69
C HIS A 29 -1.91 11.67 0.58
N PRO A 30 -0.59 11.65 0.88
CA PRO A 30 0.42 11.32 -0.13
C PRO A 30 0.16 9.99 -0.86
N ILE A 31 -0.28 8.95 -0.14
CA ILE A 31 -0.63 7.65 -0.74
C ILE A 31 -1.81 7.82 -1.71
N SER A 32 -2.89 8.50 -1.33
CA SER A 32 -4.04 8.75 -2.21
C SER A 32 -3.66 9.56 -3.46
N VAL A 33 -2.77 10.55 -3.33
CA VAL A 33 -2.26 11.32 -4.48
C VAL A 33 -1.46 10.41 -5.41
N PHE A 34 -0.56 9.59 -4.87
CA PHE A 34 0.21 8.63 -5.66
C PHE A 34 -0.69 7.64 -6.42
N LEU A 35 -1.67 7.02 -5.75
CA LEU A 35 -2.63 6.11 -6.40
C LEU A 35 -3.46 6.82 -7.48
N SER A 36 -3.85 8.08 -7.23
CA SER A 36 -4.53 8.90 -8.24
C SER A 36 -3.63 9.18 -9.44
N MET A 37 -2.34 9.47 -9.23
CA MET A 37 -1.38 9.62 -10.32
C MET A 37 -1.27 8.35 -11.15
N LEU A 38 -1.18 7.17 -10.51
CA LEU A 38 -1.12 5.89 -11.20
C LEU A 38 -2.37 5.61 -12.04
N LYS A 39 -3.56 5.94 -11.53
CA LYS A 39 -4.84 5.82 -12.27
C LYS A 39 -4.86 6.61 -13.57
N HIS A 40 -4.16 7.74 -13.63
CA HIS A 40 -4.10 8.63 -14.79
C HIS A 40 -2.79 8.51 -15.60
N CYS A 41 -1.86 7.65 -15.18
CA CYS A 41 -0.62 7.39 -15.90
C CYS A 41 -0.83 6.29 -16.95
N SER A 42 -0.22 6.45 -18.13
CA SER A 42 -0.20 5.41 -19.16
C SER A 42 0.77 4.27 -18.81
N THR A 43 1.82 4.57 -18.03
CA THR A 43 2.78 3.58 -17.55
C THR A 43 2.13 2.66 -16.54
N LYS A 44 2.15 1.35 -16.81
CA LYS A 44 1.75 0.33 -15.84
C LYS A 44 2.82 0.24 -14.76
N ILE A 45 2.42 0.47 -13.51
CA ILE A 45 3.29 0.40 -12.35
C ILE A 45 2.75 -0.69 -11.43
N LYS A 46 3.63 -1.63 -11.06
CA LYS A 46 3.34 -2.63 -10.04
C LYS A 46 3.91 -2.17 -8.71
N ILE A 47 3.06 -2.11 -7.70
CA ILE A 47 3.44 -1.83 -6.31
C ILE A 47 3.58 -3.17 -5.58
N GLY A 48 4.60 -3.32 -4.76
CA GLY A 48 4.75 -4.47 -3.87
C GLY A 48 5.33 -4.04 -2.53
N PHE A 49 4.68 -4.45 -1.44
CA PHE A 49 5.24 -4.30 -0.10
C PHE A 49 6.38 -5.30 0.11
N VAL A 50 7.52 -4.81 0.60
CA VAL A 50 8.75 -5.59 0.80
C VAL A 50 8.97 -5.94 2.27
N ARG A 51 8.42 -5.14 3.19
CA ARG A 51 8.56 -5.38 4.63
C ARG A 51 7.41 -4.78 5.40
N TYR A 52 7.02 -5.47 6.46
CA TYR A 52 6.12 -5.01 7.49
C TYR A 52 6.80 -5.22 8.85
N GLU A 53 6.63 -4.26 9.76
CA GLU A 53 7.17 -4.32 11.11
C GLU A 53 6.23 -3.55 12.06
N GLN A 54 6.31 -3.83 13.34
CA GLN A 54 5.59 -3.09 14.38
C GLN A 54 6.57 -2.67 15.48
N SER A 55 6.41 -1.48 16.05
CA SER A 55 7.27 -1.03 17.16
C SER A 55 7.21 -1.98 18.36
N SER A 56 6.06 -2.64 18.54
CA SER A 56 5.80 -3.64 19.56
C SER A 56 4.61 -4.52 19.17
N GLN A 57 4.50 -5.69 19.79
CA GLN A 57 3.34 -6.59 19.65
C GLN A 57 2.33 -6.29 20.74
N CYS A 58 1.26 -5.56 20.42
CA CYS A 58 0.17 -5.32 21.37
C CYS A 58 -0.57 -6.64 21.66
N LYS A 59 -0.62 -7.02 22.94
CA LYS A 59 -1.30 -8.22 23.45
C LYS A 59 -2.45 -7.87 24.40
N SER A 60 -2.50 -6.62 24.85
CA SER A 60 -3.54 -6.11 25.75
C SER A 60 -4.11 -4.78 25.24
N MET A 61 -5.30 -4.41 25.74
CA MET A 61 -5.95 -3.12 25.43
C MET A 61 -5.21 -1.90 25.99
N ARG A 62 -4.21 -2.10 26.86
CA ARG A 62 -3.38 -1.03 27.41
C ARG A 62 -2.10 -0.79 26.59
N ASP A 63 -1.80 -1.69 25.66
CA ASP A 63 -0.59 -1.61 24.86
C ASP A 63 -0.80 -0.62 23.71
N SER A 64 0.29 0.03 23.29
CA SER A 64 0.32 0.90 22.12
C SER A 64 1.44 0.49 21.19
N SER A 65 1.21 0.60 19.88
CA SER A 65 2.21 0.29 18.86
C SER A 65 2.00 1.17 17.63
N VAL A 66 3.06 1.33 16.84
CA VAL A 66 3.04 1.94 15.51
C VAL A 66 3.46 0.87 14.49
N SER A 67 2.67 0.73 13.43
CA SER A 67 3.01 -0.14 12.30
C SER A 67 3.87 0.60 11.27
N TYR A 68 4.86 -0.11 10.73
CA TYR A 68 5.74 0.35 9.66
C TYR A 68 5.61 -0.59 8.46
N ALA A 69 5.52 -0.02 7.27
CA ALA A 69 5.49 -0.78 6.03
C ALA A 69 6.37 -0.11 4.98
N SER A 70 7.09 -0.92 4.20
CA SER A 70 7.92 -0.46 3.09
C SER A 70 7.42 -1.10 1.80
N ALA A 71 7.28 -0.30 0.75
CA ALA A 71 6.87 -0.76 -0.58
C ALA A 71 7.78 -0.19 -1.67
N ALA A 72 7.92 -0.94 -2.75
CA ALA A 72 8.57 -0.51 -3.97
C ALA A 72 7.54 -0.49 -5.11
N ALA A 73 7.67 0.51 -5.99
CA ALA A 73 6.87 0.62 -7.20
C ALA A 73 7.80 0.56 -8.41
N LYS A 74 7.51 -0.35 -9.36
CA LYS A 74 8.32 -0.54 -10.57
C LYS A 74 7.45 -0.55 -11.80
N VAL A 75 8.02 -0.16 -12.94
CA VAL A 75 7.36 -0.33 -14.24
C VAL A 75 7.08 -1.81 -14.46
N ASP A 76 5.83 -2.13 -14.76
CA ASP A 76 5.40 -3.47 -15.11
C ASP A 76 5.93 -3.77 -16.52
N THR A 77 7.12 -4.34 -16.55
CA THR A 77 7.78 -4.76 -17.79
C THR A 77 7.29 -6.18 -18.06
N PRO A 78 6.84 -6.51 -19.28
CA PRO A 78 6.56 -7.90 -19.63
C PRO A 78 7.79 -8.73 -19.28
N ALA A 79 7.60 -9.79 -18.50
CA ALA A 79 8.70 -10.70 -18.21
C ALA A 79 9.28 -11.19 -19.54
N GLU A 80 10.60 -11.08 -19.71
CA GLU A 80 11.29 -11.94 -20.66
C GLU A 80 10.93 -13.36 -20.24
N GLU A 81 10.33 -14.13 -21.15
CA GLU A 81 10.03 -15.54 -20.93
C GLU A 81 11.30 -16.21 -20.42
N GLU A 82 11.25 -16.69 -19.18
CA GLU A 82 12.27 -17.55 -18.58
C GLU A 82 12.29 -18.84 -19.42
N LYS A 83 13.15 -18.84 -20.44
CA LYS A 83 13.46 -20.03 -21.24
C LYS A 83 14.32 -20.95 -20.38
N ASP A 84 13.65 -21.81 -19.64
CA ASP A 84 14.20 -23.11 -19.25
C ASP A 84 14.15 -24.09 -20.44
#